data_AF-A0AAJ6TS74-F1
#
_entry.id   AF-A0AAJ6TS74-F1
#
_cell.length_a   1.000
_cell.length_b   1.000
_cell.length_c   1.000
_cell.angle_alpha   90.00
_cell.angle_beta   90.00
_cell.angle_gamma   90.00
#
_symmetry.space_group_name_H-M   'P 1'
#
loop_
_entity.id
_entity.type
_entity.pdbx_description
1 polymer ?
#
loop_
_entity_poly.entity_id
_entity_poly.type
_entity_poly.pdbx_seq_one_letter_code
_entity_poly.pdbx_strand_id
1 'polypeptide(L)'
;MEVNKEITELYLSSSSSSPIPAFTTRWWSKDTVAMVTGANKGIGFSLVNQLAQLGLTVILTARDVEKGNRAVELLKSHGLHVHFYRLDVSDPASIKTFALWFQKKFGVLDILVSYFPLLFLIVSRFLT
;
A
#
# COMPACT_ATOMS: atom_id res chain seq x y z
N MET A 1 -13.94 -18.38 -34.87
CA MET A 1 -13.83 -16.91 -34.82
C MET A 1 -12.92 -16.60 -33.65
N GLU A 2 -11.61 -16.61 -33.81
CA GLU A 2 -10.86 -15.73 -34.73
C GLU A 2 -11.20 -14.27 -34.43
N VAL A 3 -10.36 -13.73 -33.55
CA VAL A 3 -9.73 -12.38 -33.57
C VAL A 3 -10.69 -11.19 -33.49
N ASN A 4 -10.70 -10.47 -32.35
CA ASN A 4 -9.63 -9.53 -31.95
C ASN A 4 -9.31 -8.45 -33.00
N LYS A 5 -10.32 -7.91 -33.69
CA LYS A 5 -10.16 -6.68 -34.48
C LYS A 5 -11.13 -5.56 -34.07
N GLU A 6 -12.36 -5.89 -33.69
CA GLU A 6 -13.37 -4.88 -33.32
C GLU A 6 -13.08 -4.16 -31.99
N ILE A 7 -12.53 -4.85 -30.99
CA ILE A 7 -12.33 -4.26 -29.65
C ILE A 7 -11.23 -3.19 -29.66
N THR A 8 -10.20 -3.35 -30.50
CA THR A 8 -9.10 -2.40 -30.59
C THR A 8 -9.49 -1.13 -31.37
N GLU A 9 -10.33 -1.26 -32.40
CA GLU A 9 -10.84 -0.10 -33.15
C GLU A 9 -11.87 0.70 -32.34
N LEU A 10 -12.69 0.03 -31.50
CA LEU A 10 -13.60 0.69 -30.57
C LEU A 10 -12.90 1.60 -29.55
N TYR A 11 -11.69 1.22 -29.11
CA TYR A 11 -10.91 2.02 -28.15
C TYR A 11 -10.25 3.25 -28.80
N LEU A 12 -10.04 3.23 -30.11
CA LEU A 12 -9.42 4.33 -30.87
C LEU A 12 -10.46 5.25 -31.53
N SER A 13 -11.69 4.79 -31.76
CA SER A 13 -12.75 5.63 -32.34
C SER A 13 -13.52 6.47 -31.30
N SER A 14 -13.42 6.15 -30.01
CA SER A 14 -14.16 6.85 -28.95
C SER A 14 -13.36 7.98 -28.28
N SER A 15 -12.36 8.54 -28.96
CA SER A 15 -11.77 9.83 -28.61
C SER A 15 -12.68 10.97 -29.08
N SER A 16 -13.88 11.07 -28.52
CA SER A 16 -14.69 12.29 -28.57
C SER A 16 -15.69 12.33 -27.41
N SER A 17 -15.31 13.08 -26.38
CA SER A 17 -16.17 13.81 -25.45
C SER A 17 -17.44 13.12 -24.94
N SER A 18 -17.31 12.32 -23.88
CA SER A 18 -18.35 12.17 -22.87
C SER A 18 -17.70 11.93 -21.49
N PRO A 19 -18.07 12.68 -20.44
CA PRO A 19 -17.44 12.56 -19.14
C PRO A 19 -17.77 11.21 -18.52
N ILE A 20 -16.73 10.45 -18.19
CA ILE A 20 -16.82 9.23 -17.37
C ILE A 20 -17.59 9.58 -16.09
N PRO A 21 -18.62 8.81 -15.69
CA PRO A 21 -19.33 9.07 -14.44
C PRO A 21 -18.33 9.07 -13.28
N ALA A 22 -18.28 10.21 -12.60
CA ALA A 22 -17.32 10.51 -11.57
C ALA A 22 -17.54 9.64 -10.32
N PHE A 23 -16.91 8.46 -10.26
CA PHE A 23 -16.62 7.76 -9.01
C PHE A 23 -15.52 8.51 -8.21
N THR A 24 -15.65 9.83 -8.04
CA THR A 24 -14.54 10.71 -7.63
C THR A 24 -14.38 10.87 -6.13
N THR A 25 -15.09 10.11 -5.30
CA THR A 25 -14.83 10.11 -3.85
C THR A 25 -13.85 8.99 -3.51
N ARG A 26 -12.61 9.36 -3.15
CA ARG A 26 -11.65 8.42 -2.55
C ARG A 26 -12.26 7.85 -1.27
N TRP A 27 -12.25 6.53 -1.11
CA TRP A 27 -12.79 5.88 0.10
C TRP A 27 -11.87 6.01 1.32
N TRP A 28 -10.58 6.31 1.10
CA TRP A 28 -9.58 6.46 2.14
C TRP A 28 -9.44 7.90 2.62
N SER A 29 -8.88 8.05 3.81
CA SER A 29 -8.59 9.34 4.46
C SER A 29 -7.24 9.28 5.20
N LYS A 30 -6.91 10.33 5.95
CA LYS A 30 -5.73 10.37 6.83
C LYS A 30 -5.75 9.31 7.94
N ASP A 31 -6.95 8.89 8.33
CA ASP A 31 -7.17 7.89 9.38
C ASP A 31 -7.07 6.47 8.82
N THR A 32 -7.00 6.33 7.49
CA THR A 32 -6.79 5.04 6.81
C THR A 32 -5.34 4.61 6.96
N VAL A 33 -5.16 3.40 7.48
CA VAL A 33 -3.85 2.85 7.82
C VAL A 33 -3.48 1.75 6.84
N ALA A 34 -2.36 1.97 6.14
CA ALA A 34 -1.79 0.99 5.22
C ALA A 34 -0.49 0.40 5.77
N MET A 35 -0.26 -0.89 5.57
CA MET A 35 0.98 -1.57 5.92
C MET A 35 1.60 -2.16 4.66
N VAL A 36 2.89 -1.96 4.49
CA VAL A 36 3.66 -2.56 3.38
C VAL A 36 4.81 -3.39 3.95
N THR A 37 4.87 -4.66 3.56
CA THR A 37 5.95 -5.58 3.94
C THR A 37 7.16 -5.44 3.01
N GLY A 38 8.36 -5.69 3.56
CA GLY A 38 9.61 -5.65 2.78
C GLY A 38 9.90 -4.30 2.12
N ALA A 39 9.42 -3.21 2.70
CA ALA A 39 9.29 -1.92 2.02
C ALA A 39 10.47 -0.96 2.24
N ASN A 40 11.61 -1.45 2.72
CA ASN A 40 12.82 -0.64 2.89
C ASN A 40 13.58 -0.34 1.58
N LYS A 41 13.16 -0.91 0.45
CA LYS A 41 13.74 -0.68 -0.88
C LYS A 41 12.80 -1.09 -2.01
N GLY A 42 13.17 -0.76 -3.25
CA GLY A 42 12.50 -1.25 -4.45
C GLY A 42 11.02 -0.85 -4.52
N ILE A 43 10.19 -1.76 -5.03
CA ILE A 43 8.77 -1.47 -5.28
C ILE A 43 7.99 -1.19 -3.99
N GLY A 44 8.30 -1.92 -2.90
CA GLY A 44 7.66 -1.68 -1.60
C GLY A 44 7.91 -0.25 -1.10
N PHE A 45 9.13 0.28 -1.25
CA PHE A 45 9.45 1.66 -0.90
C PHE A 45 8.67 2.67 -1.76
N SER A 46 8.66 2.48 -3.08
CA SER A 46 7.91 3.34 -4.01
C SER A 46 6.40 3.32 -3.74
N LEU A 47 5.87 2.19 -3.26
CA LEU A 47 4.47 2.07 -2.90
C LEU A 47 4.17 2.80 -1.59
N VAL A 48 5.02 2.68 -0.56
CA VAL A 48 4.89 3.47 0.67
C VAL A 48 4.89 4.96 0.35
N ASN A 49 5.80 5.41 -0.52
CA ASN A 49 5.85 6.80 -0.95
C ASN A 49 4.53 7.26 -1.59
N GLN A 50 4.01 6.49 -2.56
CA GLN A 50 2.76 6.83 -3.24
C GLN A 50 1.55 6.82 -2.28
N LEU A 51 1.42 5.80 -1.44
CA LEU A 51 0.33 5.72 -0.46
C LEU A 51 0.36 6.88 0.54
N ALA A 52 1.56 7.26 1.01
CA ALA A 52 1.69 8.38 1.93
C ALA A 52 1.41 9.73 1.22
N GLN A 53 1.81 9.89 -0.04
CA GLN A 53 1.45 11.06 -0.87
C GLN A 53 -0.07 11.16 -1.12
N LEU A 54 -0.78 10.04 -1.12
CA LEU A 54 -2.24 10.00 -1.20
C LEU A 54 -2.92 10.36 0.13
N GLY A 55 -2.14 10.66 1.17
CA GLY A 55 -2.61 11.15 2.47
C GLY A 55 -2.85 10.07 3.52
N LEU A 56 -2.52 8.80 3.25
CA LEU A 56 -2.69 7.71 4.22
C LEU A 56 -1.59 7.71 5.28
N THR A 57 -1.89 7.14 6.44
CA THR A 57 -0.87 6.74 7.41
C THR A 57 -0.27 5.41 6.97
N VAL A 58 1.04 5.36 6.69
CA VAL A 58 1.67 4.14 6.16
C VAL A 58 2.70 3.55 7.13
N ILE A 59 2.59 2.25 7.42
CA ILE A 59 3.55 1.47 8.18
C ILE A 59 4.45 0.73 7.19
N LEU A 60 5.69 1.20 7.09
CA LEU A 60 6.79 0.52 6.40
C LEU A 60 7.33 -0.56 7.33
N THR A 61 7.37 -1.81 6.85
CA THR A 61 8.01 -2.90 7.61
C THR A 61 9.14 -3.56 6.84
N ALA A 62 10.17 -3.96 7.57
CA ALA A 62 11.34 -4.68 7.05
C ALA A 62 12.05 -5.46 8.16
N ARG A 63 12.90 -6.41 7.76
CA ARG A 63 13.74 -7.18 8.69
C ARG A 63 14.95 -6.38 9.19
N ASP A 64 15.52 -5.56 8.32
CA ASP A 64 16.70 -4.74 8.57
C ASP A 64 16.28 -3.38 9.16
N VAL A 65 16.55 -3.18 10.45
CA VAL A 65 16.14 -2.00 11.22
C VAL A 65 16.79 -0.73 10.69
N GLU A 66 18.09 -0.78 10.42
CA GLU A 66 18.87 0.37 9.95
C GLU A 66 18.35 0.86 8.60
N LYS A 67 18.15 -0.05 7.64
CA LYS A 67 17.60 0.31 6.33
C LYS A 67 16.16 0.79 6.44
N GLY A 68 15.37 0.19 7.33
CA GLY A 68 13.99 0.60 7.57
C GLY A 68 13.88 2.02 8.13
N ASN A 69 14.69 2.35 9.14
CA ASN A 69 14.74 3.68 9.74
C ASN A 69 15.17 4.74 8.71
N ARG A 70 16.25 4.49 7.95
CA ARG A 70 16.69 5.41 6.89
C ARG A 70 15.62 5.65 5.83
N ALA A 71 14.89 4.61 5.43
CA ALA A 71 13.79 4.72 4.48
C ALA A 71 12.67 5.63 5.01
N VAL A 72 12.29 5.46 6.28
CA VAL A 72 11.25 6.29 6.90
C VAL A 72 11.72 7.71 7.16
N GLU A 73 12.97 7.94 7.57
CA GLU A 73 13.54 9.27 7.70
C GLU A 73 13.51 10.05 6.38
N LEU A 74 13.89 9.39 5.28
CA LEU A 74 13.79 9.97 3.95
C LEU A 74 12.34 10.32 3.59
N LEU A 75 11.37 9.45 3.84
CA LEU A 75 9.96 9.75 3.53
C LEU A 75 9.42 10.89 4.40
N LYS A 76 9.77 10.91 5.69
CA LYS A 76 9.39 11.98 6.61
C LYS A 76 10.01 13.32 6.26
N SER A 77 11.22 13.36 5.71
CA SER A 77 11.83 14.63 5.25
C SER A 77 11.05 15.26 4.09
N HIS A 78 10.21 14.49 3.38
CA HIS A 78 9.26 14.98 2.38
C HIS A 78 7.89 15.33 2.98
N GLY A 79 7.76 15.37 4.31
CA GLY A 79 6.50 15.66 5.01
C GLY A 79 5.49 14.51 5.01
N LEU A 80 5.90 13.27 4.69
CA LEU A 80 5.01 12.12 4.60
C LEU A 80 4.78 11.44 5.96
N HIS A 81 3.54 11.00 6.20
CA HIS A 81 3.13 10.32 7.42
C HIS A 81 3.45 8.82 7.38
N VAL A 82 4.71 8.49 7.66
CA VAL A 82 5.22 7.11 7.60
C VAL A 82 5.80 6.67 8.94
N HIS A 83 5.50 5.43 9.34
CA HIS A 83 6.05 4.77 10.52
C HIS A 83 6.88 3.56 10.12
N PHE A 84 7.95 3.28 10.87
CA PHE A 84 8.70 2.04 10.73
C PHE A 84 8.34 1.06 11.85
N TYR A 85 8.24 -0.23 11.51
CA TYR A 85 8.33 -1.30 12.49
C TYR A 85 9.10 -2.50 11.92
N ARG A 86 9.98 -3.09 12.74
CA ARG A 86 10.72 -4.29 12.35
C ARG A 86 9.78 -5.50 12.33
N LEU A 87 9.62 -6.12 11.17
CA LEU A 87 8.82 -7.34 11.02
C LEU A 87 9.59 -8.38 10.22
N ASP A 88 9.66 -9.59 10.77
CA ASP A 88 9.97 -10.79 10.02
C ASP A 88 8.70 -11.63 9.86
N VAL A 89 8.17 -11.68 8.63
CA VAL A 89 6.95 -12.44 8.30
C VAL A 89 7.15 -13.96 8.35
N SER A 90 8.39 -14.43 8.49
CA SER A 90 8.69 -15.86 8.67
C SER A 90 8.78 -16.28 10.14
N ASP A 91 8.78 -15.31 11.08
CA ASP A 91 8.85 -15.56 12.51
C ASP A 91 7.49 -15.26 13.19
N PRO A 92 6.75 -16.29 13.66
CA PRO A 92 5.49 -16.11 14.36
C PRO A 92 5.58 -15.21 15.60
N ALA A 93 6.72 -15.19 16.31
CA ALA A 93 6.91 -14.32 17.46
C ALA A 93 7.04 -12.85 17.04
N SER A 94 7.74 -12.58 15.94
CA SER A 94 7.80 -11.26 15.32
C SER A 94 6.41 -10.78 14.90
N ILE A 95 5.62 -11.62 14.23
CA ILE A 95 4.24 -11.30 13.82
C ILE A 95 3.36 -10.99 15.02
N LYS A 96 3.40 -11.82 16.07
CA LYS A 96 2.61 -11.60 17.29
C LYS A 96 2.96 -10.28 17.97
N THR A 97 4.26 -9.98 18.07
CA THR A 97 4.75 -8.73 18.68
C THR A 97 4.32 -7.50 17.87
N PHE A 98 4.42 -7.60 16.54
CA PHE A 98 3.93 -6.57 15.62
C PHE A 98 2.43 -6.34 15.76
N ALA A 99 1.62 -7.41 15.76
CA ALA A 99 0.16 -7.30 15.85
C ALA A 99 -0.28 -6.62 17.16
N LEU A 100 0.33 -6.99 18.30
CA LEU A 100 0.06 -6.35 19.59
C LEU A 100 0.44 -4.87 19.58
N TRP A 101 1.61 -4.54 19.02
CA TRP A 101 2.05 -3.16 18.88
C TRP A 101 1.11 -2.35 17.97
N PHE A 102 0.71 -2.94 16.83
CA PHE A 102 -0.15 -2.31 15.83
C PHE A 102 -1.52 -2.03 16.41
N GLN A 103 -2.15 -3.02 17.05
CA GLN A 103 -3.46 -2.87 17.68
C GLN A 103 -3.43 -1.77 18.75
N LYS A 104 -2.38 -1.70 19.58
CA LYS A 104 -2.24 -0.66 20.60
C LYS A 104 -2.09 0.74 20.02
N LYS A 105 -1.44 0.88 18.86
CA LYS A 105 -1.04 2.18 18.30
C LYS A 105 -2.01 2.73 17.25
N PHE A 106 -2.53 1.88 16.40
CA PHE A 106 -3.34 2.25 15.22
C PHE A 106 -4.74 1.63 15.25
N GLY A 107 -4.95 0.57 16.04
CA GLY A 107 -6.24 -0.11 16.14
C GLY A 107 -6.51 -1.02 14.95
N VAL A 108 -6.93 -0.44 13.81
CA VAL A 108 -7.41 -1.17 12.63
C VAL A 108 -6.42 -1.05 11.46
N LEU A 109 -6.27 -2.13 10.70
CA LEU A 109 -5.50 -2.17 9.46
C LEU A 109 -6.45 -2.21 8.26
N ASP A 110 -6.43 -1.17 7.43
CA ASP A 110 -7.31 -1.07 6.26
C ASP A 110 -6.70 -1.70 5.01
N ILE A 111 -5.38 -1.58 4.85
CA ILE A 111 -4.66 -2.02 3.65
C ILE A 111 -3.42 -2.79 4.07
N LEU A 112 -3.30 -4.03 3.60
CA LEU A 112 -2.09 -4.84 3.76
C LEU A 112 -1.50 -5.16 2.39
N VAL A 113 -0.25 -4.74 2.18
CA VAL A 113 0.50 -5.09 0.97
C VAL A 113 1.62 -6.06 1.32
N SER A 114 1.47 -7.29 0.84
CA SER A 114 2.48 -8.34 0.93
C SER A 114 3.23 -8.49 -0.38
N TYR A 115 4.55 -8.57 -0.34
CA TYR A 115 5.38 -8.99 -1.48
C TYR A 115 5.79 -10.45 -1.28
N PHE A 116 4.90 -11.37 -1.63
CA PHE A 116 5.26 -12.74 -1.97
C PHE A 116 5.16 -12.88 -3.49
N PRO A 117 6.15 -13.48 -4.19
CA PRO A 117 6.15 -13.55 -5.67
C PRO A 117 5.00 -14.37 -6.27
N LEU A 118 4.03 -14.83 -5.47
CA LEU A 118 2.89 -15.64 -5.93
C LEU A 118 1.50 -15.02 -5.67
N LEU A 119 1.35 -13.84 -5.05
CA LEU A 119 0.02 -13.24 -4.86
C LEU A 119 0.07 -11.71 -4.73
N PHE A 120 -0.59 -11.02 -5.67
CA PHE A 120 -0.75 -9.56 -5.67
C PHE A 120 -2.02 -9.13 -4.92
N LEU A 121 -1.90 -8.07 -4.12
CA LEU A 121 -2.95 -7.19 -3.58
C LEU A 121 -4.12 -7.85 -2.81
N ILE A 122 -4.10 -7.72 -1.48
CA ILE A 122 -5.32 -7.86 -0.66
C ILE A 122 -5.65 -6.48 -0.08
N VAL A 123 -6.56 -5.75 -0.74
CA VAL A 123 -7.32 -4.69 -0.09
C VAL A 123 -8.47 -5.40 0.61
N SER A 124 -8.35 -5.62 1.91
CA SER A 124 -9.45 -6.16 2.71
C SER A 124 -9.62 -5.28 3.94
N ARG A 125 -10.79 -4.65 4.03
CA ARG A 125 -11.26 -4.00 5.23
C ARG A 125 -11.48 -5.11 6.27
N PHE A 126 -10.56 -5.27 7.21
CA PHE A 126 -10.77 -6.13 8.36
C PHE A 126 -11.80 -5.44 9.27
N LEU A 127 -13.09 -5.64 8.98
CA LEU A 127 -14.15 -5.39 9.94
C LEU A 127 -13.98 -6.45 11.04
N THR A 128 -13.72 -5.99 12.26
CA THR A 128 -13.72 -6.85 13.45
C THR A 128 -15.16 -7.24 13.79
#